data_AF-A0A5N6MTN8-F1
#
_entry.id   AF-A0A5N6MTN8-F1
#
_cell.length_a   1.000
_cell.length_b   1.000
_cell.length_c   1.000
_cell.angle_alpha   90.00
_cell.angle_beta   90.00
_cell.angle_gamma   90.00
#
_symmetry.space_group_name_H-M   'P 1'
#
loop_
_entity.id
_entity.type
_entity.pdbx_description
1 polymer ?
#
loop_
_entity_poly.entity_id
_entity_poly.type
_entity_poly.pdbx_seq_one_letter_code
_entity_poly.pdbx_strand_id
1 'polypeptide(L)'
;MHPLSAARLCLRSLPPPGGRGLRDSGTIHSYSLRGISPRSSCWGTLRARAPRFSGALPVGFGTIRGSGPTPDAYEVIVKVEIRHSPAYAVARCFLAPHEAMKVQPGAMMAHSFGVTLAAKADGGFMKGLGKMMGGESFLTTVFTAPAQGGWVDVISNTVGDVVSVEVDDTTGFRLTKGAWLANDGNLEVGPDASLNGMFSGSGLIVLRVSGQGNLLVSSYGALDVVSLKAGEGFTLDTGHLVGWESSVQMRTRKSAGILNSLKSGEGLVVDLQGPGDVIMQTRVFSPV
;
A
#
# COMPACT_ATOMS: atom_id res chain seq x y z
N MET A 1 36.12 -37.30 5.68
CA MET A 1 37.32 -36.49 5.42
C MET A 1 36.91 -35.30 4.57
N HIS A 2 37.01 -34.10 5.13
CA HIS A 2 36.93 -32.82 4.41
C HIS A 2 38.20 -32.65 3.53
N PRO A 3 38.19 -31.82 2.45
CA PRO A 3 38.25 -30.38 2.65
C PRO A 3 37.34 -29.52 1.77
N LEU A 4 37.15 -28.31 2.31
CA LEU A 4 36.50 -27.11 1.79
C LEU A 4 37.27 -26.51 0.61
N SER A 5 36.59 -25.78 -0.28
CA SER A 5 37.10 -24.47 -0.73
C SER A 5 36.00 -23.60 -1.33
N ALA A 6 35.98 -22.34 -0.90
CA ALA A 6 35.09 -21.27 -1.29
C ALA A 6 35.69 -20.43 -2.44
N ALA A 7 34.83 -19.82 -3.25
CA ALA A 7 35.19 -18.67 -4.09
C ALA A 7 33.96 -17.74 -4.16
N ARG A 8 33.82 -16.78 -3.23
CA ARG A 8 34.35 -15.40 -3.26
C ARG A 8 34.13 -14.67 -4.59
N LEU A 9 33.07 -13.85 -4.53
CA LEU A 9 32.78 -12.67 -5.33
C LEU A 9 34.06 -11.82 -5.53
N CYS A 10 34.48 -11.64 -6.78
CA CYS A 10 35.57 -10.73 -7.11
C CYS A 10 34.98 -9.47 -7.76
N LEU A 11 34.75 -8.44 -6.95
CA LEU A 11 34.57 -7.07 -7.40
C LEU A 11 35.86 -6.65 -8.11
N ARG A 12 35.79 -6.36 -9.43
CA ARG A 12 36.89 -5.70 -10.13
C ARG A 12 36.94 -4.24 -9.72
N SER A 13 37.96 -3.89 -8.95
CA SER A 13 38.45 -2.53 -8.76
C SER A 13 39.08 -2.02 -10.06
N LEU A 14 38.73 -0.79 -10.44
CA LEU A 14 39.41 -0.05 -11.51
C LEU A 14 40.71 0.57 -10.96
N PRO A 15 41.77 0.71 -11.79
CA PRO A 15 43.06 1.22 -11.35
C PRO A 15 43.02 2.75 -11.14
N PRO A 16 43.86 3.31 -10.25
CA PRO A 16 43.92 4.75 -10.02
C PRO A 16 44.75 5.45 -11.11
N PRO A 17 44.34 6.62 -11.62
CA PRO A 17 45.24 7.45 -12.41
C PRO A 17 46.16 8.27 -11.48
N GLY A 18 47.47 8.12 -11.69
CA GLY A 18 48.49 8.93 -11.04
C GLY A 18 48.40 10.41 -11.43
N GLY A 19 48.62 11.29 -10.46
CA GLY A 19 48.47 12.74 -10.61
C GLY A 19 49.68 13.43 -11.22
N ARG A 20 49.40 14.58 -11.85
CA ARG A 20 50.09 15.86 -11.65
C ARG A 20 49.24 16.98 -12.27
N GLY A 21 48.99 18.02 -11.49
CA GLY A 21 47.97 19.04 -11.77
C GLY A 21 48.42 20.22 -12.63
N LEU A 22 47.44 21.04 -13.04
CA LEU A 22 47.38 22.51 -12.91
C LEU A 22 46.25 23.09 -13.77
N ARG A 23 45.43 23.93 -13.11
CA ARG A 23 44.66 25.11 -13.56
C ARG A 23 43.44 24.96 -14.50
N ASP A 24 42.38 25.60 -14.01
CA ASP A 24 41.20 26.21 -14.66
C ASP A 24 41.14 26.27 -16.19
N SER A 25 40.00 25.84 -16.75
CA SER A 25 39.06 26.70 -17.49
C SER A 25 37.95 25.84 -18.11
N GLY A 26 36.71 26.34 -18.07
CA GLY A 26 35.52 25.59 -18.46
C GLY A 26 35.42 25.30 -19.96
N THR A 27 34.80 24.17 -20.31
CA THR A 27 34.10 23.95 -21.59
C THR A 27 33.11 22.80 -21.40
N ILE A 28 31.83 23.06 -21.63
CA ILE A 28 30.76 22.07 -21.68
C ILE A 28 30.83 21.38 -23.05
N HIS A 29 31.10 20.08 -23.08
CA HIS A 29 31.02 19.29 -24.32
C HIS A 29 29.68 18.55 -24.39
N SER A 30 28.84 18.99 -25.33
CA SER A 30 27.64 18.31 -25.80
C SER A 30 28.03 17.11 -26.68
N TYR A 31 27.54 15.92 -26.35
CA TYR A 31 27.77 14.71 -27.16
C TYR A 31 26.55 14.43 -28.04
N SER A 32 26.74 14.61 -29.35
CA SER A 32 25.82 14.21 -30.42
C SER A 32 26.10 12.75 -30.80
N LEU A 33 25.15 11.84 -30.56
CA LEU A 33 25.22 10.47 -31.06
C LEU A 33 24.77 10.44 -32.53
N ARG A 34 25.70 10.18 -33.45
CA ARG A 34 25.40 9.78 -34.84
C ARG A 34 25.88 8.36 -35.10
N GLY A 35 24.90 7.51 -35.45
CA GLY A 35 24.93 6.55 -36.56
C GLY A 35 26.05 5.52 -36.63
N ILE A 36 25.73 4.26 -36.34
CA ILE A 36 26.39 3.09 -36.95
C ILE A 36 25.29 2.14 -37.46
N SER A 37 25.36 1.82 -38.75
CA SER A 37 24.44 0.95 -39.51
C SER A 37 24.72 -0.55 -39.31
N PRO A 38 23.78 -1.45 -39.67
CA PRO A 38 23.89 -2.88 -39.37
C PRO A 38 24.63 -3.64 -40.47
N ARG A 39 25.44 -4.64 -40.08
CA ARG A 39 25.88 -5.72 -40.98
C ARG A 39 25.68 -7.09 -40.33
N SER A 40 24.96 -7.92 -41.08
CA SER A 40 24.93 -9.39 -41.15
C SER A 40 26.32 -10.03 -41.00
N SER A 41 26.56 -11.30 -40.62
CA SER A 41 25.79 -12.55 -40.59
C SER A 41 26.67 -13.67 -39.98
N CYS A 42 26.03 -14.80 -39.65
CA CYS A 42 26.54 -16.19 -39.67
C CYS A 42 26.73 -16.95 -38.33
N TRP A 43 25.70 -17.75 -38.05
CA TRP A 43 25.66 -19.19 -37.70
C TRP A 43 26.63 -19.79 -36.67
N GLY A 44 26.04 -20.34 -35.61
CA GLY A 44 26.64 -21.33 -34.71
C GLY A 44 25.58 -22.02 -33.86
N THR A 45 24.99 -23.10 -34.38
CA THR A 45 23.99 -23.93 -33.71
C THR A 45 24.65 -24.80 -32.64
N LEU A 46 24.31 -24.60 -31.37
CA LEU A 46 24.63 -25.56 -30.30
C LEU A 46 23.33 -25.89 -29.55
N ARG A 47 22.84 -27.12 -29.79
CA ARG A 47 21.77 -27.74 -29.01
C ARG A 47 22.35 -28.18 -27.66
N ALA A 48 21.80 -27.67 -26.57
CA ALA A 48 21.86 -28.30 -25.26
C ALA A 48 20.42 -28.52 -24.78
N ARG A 49 20.13 -29.73 -24.31
CA ARG A 49 18.80 -30.21 -23.91
C ARG A 49 18.78 -30.42 -22.39
N ALA A 50 17.66 -30.00 -21.78
CA ALA A 50 17.08 -30.39 -20.49
C ALA A 50 17.69 -29.77 -19.19
N PRO A 51 16.90 -29.53 -18.11
CA PRO A 51 15.60 -30.13 -17.80
C PRO A 51 14.40 -29.17 -17.79
N ARG A 52 13.22 -29.74 -17.99
CA ARG A 52 11.92 -29.12 -17.72
C ARG A 52 11.74 -29.03 -16.21
N PHE A 53 11.64 -27.82 -15.67
CA PHE A 53 10.95 -27.59 -14.41
C PHE A 53 9.52 -27.17 -14.73
N SER A 54 8.61 -28.11 -14.48
CA SER A 54 7.18 -27.87 -14.43
C SER A 54 6.87 -27.22 -13.09
N GLY A 55 6.25 -26.05 -13.10
CA GLY A 55 5.85 -25.34 -11.89
C GLY A 55 5.77 -23.84 -12.09
N ALA A 56 4.96 -23.38 -13.05
CA ALA A 56 4.52 -22.00 -13.07
C ALA A 56 3.61 -21.80 -11.86
N LEU A 57 4.09 -21.08 -10.84
CA LEU A 57 3.23 -20.50 -9.82
C LEU A 57 2.41 -19.40 -10.51
N PRO A 58 1.07 -19.40 -10.39
CA PRO A 58 0.30 -18.28 -10.87
C PRO A 58 0.52 -17.11 -9.91
N VAL A 59 1.26 -16.09 -10.35
CA VAL A 59 1.18 -14.76 -9.74
C VAL A 59 -0.11 -14.15 -10.26
N GLY A 60 -1.22 -14.52 -9.63
CA GLY A 60 -2.53 -13.96 -9.92
C GLY A 60 -2.64 -12.60 -9.24
N PHE A 61 -2.64 -11.52 -10.02
CA PHE A 61 -3.21 -10.25 -9.58
C PHE A 61 -4.69 -10.48 -9.31
N GLY A 62 -5.04 -10.64 -8.03
CA GLY A 62 -6.40 -10.78 -7.58
C GLY A 62 -7.04 -9.41 -7.40
N THR A 63 -7.94 -9.03 -8.31
CA THR A 63 -9.11 -8.27 -7.87
C THR A 63 -9.84 -9.19 -6.89
N ILE A 64 -9.98 -8.78 -5.63
CA ILE A 64 -10.83 -9.47 -4.65
C ILE A 64 -12.21 -9.55 -5.29
N ARG A 65 -12.63 -10.75 -5.71
CA ARG A 65 -13.95 -10.94 -6.32
C ARG A 65 -14.97 -10.96 -5.19
N GLY A 66 -15.61 -9.81 -4.97
CA GLY A 66 -16.94 -9.80 -4.38
C GLY A 66 -17.84 -10.72 -5.22
N SER A 67 -18.55 -11.63 -4.57
CA SER A 67 -19.65 -12.35 -5.20
C SER A 67 -20.80 -11.36 -5.43
N GLY A 68 -20.71 -10.57 -6.51
CA GLY A 68 -21.70 -9.56 -6.85
C GLY A 68 -22.85 -10.07 -7.72
N PRO A 69 -23.99 -9.35 -7.76
CA PRO A 69 -24.98 -9.45 -8.83
C PRO A 69 -24.42 -8.91 -10.17
N THR A 70 -25.16 -9.12 -11.26
CA THR A 70 -24.79 -8.85 -12.67
C THR A 70 -24.20 -7.46 -12.99
N PRO A 71 -23.46 -7.29 -14.10
CA PRO A 71 -22.63 -6.10 -14.41
C PRO A 71 -23.37 -4.78 -14.67
N ASP A 72 -24.67 -4.74 -14.45
CA ASP A 72 -25.56 -3.69 -14.91
C ASP A 72 -26.38 -3.10 -13.72
N ALA A 73 -25.74 -2.53 -12.68
CA ALA A 73 -26.34 -1.53 -11.75
C ALA A 73 -25.47 -1.21 -10.51
N TYR A 74 -24.18 -0.91 -10.68
CA TYR A 74 -23.44 -0.16 -9.66
C TYR A 74 -22.55 0.84 -10.37
N GLU A 75 -22.84 2.12 -10.19
CA GLU A 75 -22.03 3.21 -10.72
C GLU A 75 -20.72 3.19 -9.93
N VAL A 76 -19.67 2.57 -10.49
CA VAL A 76 -18.32 2.64 -9.93
C VAL A 76 -17.90 4.11 -10.01
N ILE A 77 -17.97 4.80 -8.87
CA ILE A 77 -17.83 6.25 -8.79
C ILE A 77 -16.38 6.62 -9.17
N VAL A 78 -15.38 6.09 -8.45
CA VAL A 78 -13.97 6.24 -8.86
C VAL A 78 -13.47 4.99 -9.56
N LYS A 79 -13.01 5.13 -10.81
CA LYS A 79 -12.23 4.07 -11.48
C LYS A 79 -10.76 4.19 -11.09
N VAL A 80 -10.14 3.09 -10.67
CA VAL A 80 -8.74 3.06 -10.19
C VAL A 80 -7.84 2.28 -11.15
N GLU A 81 -6.68 2.84 -11.47
CA GLU A 81 -5.58 2.15 -12.15
C GLU A 81 -4.32 2.17 -11.27
N ILE A 82 -3.81 1.00 -10.89
CA ILE A 82 -2.60 0.86 -10.07
C ILE A 82 -1.39 0.61 -10.98
N ARG A 83 -0.36 1.43 -10.84
CA ARG A 83 0.92 1.35 -11.57
C ARG A 83 2.07 1.16 -10.59
N HIS A 84 3.19 0.60 -11.04
CA HIS A 84 4.43 0.46 -10.24
C HIS A 84 4.32 -0.38 -8.94
N SER A 85 3.23 -1.13 -8.78
CA SER A 85 3.08 -2.19 -7.77
C SER A 85 4.12 -3.31 -8.01
N PRO A 86 4.63 -3.99 -6.96
CA PRO A 86 4.17 -3.91 -5.57
C PRO A 86 4.99 -3.04 -4.61
N ALA A 87 6.11 -2.46 -5.06
CA ALA A 87 7.06 -1.83 -4.13
C ALA A 87 6.90 -0.30 -4.02
N TYR A 88 6.35 0.34 -5.06
CA TYR A 88 6.24 1.80 -5.16
C TYR A 88 4.95 2.18 -5.91
N ALA A 89 3.83 1.60 -5.47
CA ALA A 89 2.58 1.71 -6.19
C ALA A 89 2.08 3.17 -6.27
N VAL A 90 1.58 3.53 -7.45
CA VAL A 90 0.85 4.77 -7.72
C VAL A 90 -0.55 4.38 -8.14
N ALA A 91 -1.57 4.88 -7.44
CA ALA A 91 -2.96 4.68 -7.83
C ALA A 91 -3.48 5.93 -8.54
N ARG A 92 -3.86 5.78 -9.81
CA ARG A 92 -4.57 6.79 -10.58
C ARG A 92 -6.07 6.61 -10.37
N CYS A 93 -6.69 7.58 -9.73
CA CYS A 93 -8.12 7.66 -9.53
C CYS A 93 -8.73 8.54 -10.62
N PHE A 94 -9.58 7.97 -11.47
CA PHE A 94 -10.35 8.71 -12.46
C PHE A 94 -11.67 9.15 -11.85
N LEU A 95 -12.00 10.42 -12.03
CA LEU A 95 -13.19 11.09 -11.50
C LEU A 95 -14.09 11.50 -12.66
N ALA A 96 -15.37 11.15 -12.58
CA ALA A 96 -16.43 11.66 -13.43
C ALA A 96 -16.63 13.18 -13.23
N PRO A 97 -17.37 13.85 -14.13
CA PRO A 97 -17.71 15.26 -13.99
C PRO A 97 -18.26 15.61 -12.60
N HIS A 98 -17.66 16.61 -11.95
CA HIS A 98 -18.05 17.10 -10.61
C HIS A 98 -17.95 16.08 -9.47
N GLU A 99 -17.38 14.92 -9.74
CA GLU A 99 -17.18 13.91 -8.73
C GLU A 99 -16.07 14.32 -7.75
N ALA A 100 -16.17 13.85 -6.52
CA ALA A 100 -15.20 14.12 -5.49
C ALA A 100 -14.66 12.83 -4.87
N MET A 101 -13.38 12.87 -4.50
CA MET A 101 -12.72 11.83 -3.71
C MET A 101 -12.08 12.43 -2.46
N LYS A 102 -12.02 11.63 -1.40
CA LYS A 102 -11.34 11.94 -0.13
C LYS A 102 -9.95 11.31 -0.17
N VAL A 103 -8.92 12.05 0.18
CA VAL A 103 -7.51 11.63 0.10
C VAL A 103 -6.78 11.99 1.40
N GLN A 104 -5.91 11.09 1.85
CA GLN A 104 -5.00 11.33 2.97
C GLN A 104 -4.12 12.57 2.69
N PRO A 105 -3.94 13.48 3.67
CA PRO A 105 -3.04 14.61 3.51
C PRO A 105 -1.63 14.17 3.08
N GLY A 106 -1.07 14.86 2.09
CA GLY A 106 0.27 14.59 1.57
C GLY A 106 0.38 13.43 0.57
N ALA A 107 -0.68 12.63 0.38
CA ALA A 107 -0.63 11.47 -0.50
C ALA A 107 -0.75 11.79 -2.00
N MET A 108 -1.08 13.04 -2.37
CA MET A 108 -1.23 13.43 -3.78
C MET A 108 0.14 13.56 -4.45
N MET A 109 0.31 12.83 -5.56
CA MET A 109 1.47 12.93 -6.45
C MET A 109 1.21 13.90 -7.60
N ALA A 110 0.07 13.76 -8.27
CA ALA A 110 -0.34 14.62 -9.38
C ALA A 110 -1.86 14.62 -9.56
N HIS A 111 -2.41 15.60 -10.27
CA HIS A 111 -3.80 15.57 -10.73
C HIS A 111 -3.93 16.28 -12.09
N SER A 112 -5.00 15.99 -12.82
CA SER A 112 -5.29 16.68 -14.08
C SER A 112 -5.62 18.16 -13.85
N PHE A 113 -5.39 18.99 -14.87
CA PHE A 113 -5.79 20.40 -14.84
C PHE A 113 -7.29 20.56 -14.56
N GLY A 114 -7.64 21.56 -13.77
CA GLY A 114 -9.03 21.89 -13.41
C GLY A 114 -9.59 21.13 -12.21
N VAL A 115 -8.90 20.10 -11.70
CA VAL A 115 -9.26 19.49 -10.40
C VAL A 115 -8.99 20.51 -9.30
N THR A 116 -9.97 20.66 -8.41
CA THR A 116 -9.92 21.60 -7.28
C THR A 116 -9.69 20.85 -5.97
N LEU A 117 -9.06 21.54 -5.02
CA LEU A 117 -8.62 21.02 -3.74
C LEU A 117 -9.31 21.80 -2.61
N ALA A 118 -9.93 21.10 -1.67
CA ALA A 118 -10.41 21.68 -0.42
C ALA A 118 -9.93 20.83 0.77
N ALA A 119 -9.13 21.42 1.65
CA ALA A 119 -8.84 20.82 2.94
C ALA A 119 -10.09 20.91 3.80
N LYS A 120 -10.65 19.75 4.18
CA LYS A 120 -11.75 19.67 5.12
C LYS A 120 -11.26 19.01 6.40
N ALA A 121 -11.31 19.79 7.47
CA ALA A 121 -11.48 19.23 8.79
C ALA A 121 -12.93 18.74 8.84
N ASP A 122 -13.20 17.44 9.01
CA ASP A 122 -14.58 16.92 9.11
C ASP A 122 -15.27 17.52 10.35
N GLY A 123 -15.87 18.70 10.16
CA GLY A 123 -16.17 19.68 11.20
C GLY A 123 -17.42 19.39 12.05
N GLY A 124 -18.09 18.26 11.85
CA GLY A 124 -19.23 17.85 12.68
C GLY A 124 -18.85 16.91 13.83
N PHE A 125 -17.87 16.04 13.61
CA PHE A 125 -17.49 14.96 14.55
C PHE A 125 -16.33 15.36 15.49
N MET A 126 -15.68 16.50 15.21
CA MET A 126 -14.38 16.87 15.76
C MET A 126 -14.33 17.30 17.22
N LYS A 127 -15.44 17.68 17.86
CA LYS A 127 -15.36 18.20 19.24
C LYS A 127 -15.10 17.11 20.29
N GLY A 128 -15.45 15.85 19.99
CA GLY A 128 -15.21 14.69 20.85
C GLY A 128 -14.06 13.78 20.37
N LEU A 129 -13.84 13.71 19.06
CA LEU A 129 -12.93 12.74 18.43
C LEU A 129 -11.44 13.05 18.64
N GLY A 130 -11.09 14.33 18.80
CA GLY A 130 -9.71 14.75 19.06
C GLY A 130 -9.12 14.10 20.31
N LYS A 131 -9.92 13.77 21.33
CA LYS A 131 -9.43 13.01 22.50
C LYS A 131 -9.20 11.53 22.22
N MET A 132 -9.95 10.96 21.27
CA MET A 132 -9.91 9.53 20.93
C MET A 132 -8.73 9.19 20.00
N MET A 133 -8.29 10.17 19.20
CA MET A 133 -7.14 10.07 18.31
C MET A 133 -5.84 10.64 18.90
N GLY A 134 -5.73 10.75 20.23
CA GLY A 134 -4.50 11.23 20.88
C GLY A 134 -4.17 12.71 20.64
N GLY A 135 -5.18 13.54 20.34
CA GLY A 135 -5.03 14.98 20.08
C GLY A 135 -4.89 15.34 18.60
N GLU A 136 -4.76 14.36 17.70
CA GLU A 136 -4.64 14.61 16.27
C GLU A 136 -6.00 14.78 15.59
N SER A 137 -6.15 15.84 14.81
CA SER A 137 -7.32 16.00 13.93
C SER A 137 -7.22 15.02 12.77
N PHE A 138 -8.28 14.26 12.50
CA PHE A 138 -8.41 13.56 11.22
C PHE A 138 -8.64 14.61 10.13
N LEU A 139 -7.57 14.95 9.43
CA LEU A 139 -7.62 15.89 8.32
C LEU A 139 -7.77 15.10 7.03
N THR A 140 -8.76 15.49 6.23
CA THR A 140 -9.02 14.89 4.93
C THR A 140 -8.87 15.96 3.85
N THR A 141 -8.31 15.55 2.72
CA THR A 141 -8.19 16.40 1.55
C THR A 141 -9.23 15.97 0.53
N VAL A 142 -10.13 16.87 0.12
CA VAL A 142 -11.15 16.56 -0.89
C VAL A 142 -10.71 17.13 -2.23
N PHE A 143 -10.64 16.25 -3.23
CA PHE A 143 -10.38 16.62 -4.62
C PHE A 143 -11.69 16.51 -5.41
N THR A 144 -12.05 17.56 -6.15
CA THR A 144 -13.28 17.61 -6.97
C THR A 144 -12.94 17.90 -8.42
N ALA A 145 -13.46 17.07 -9.33
CA ALA A 145 -13.24 17.16 -10.76
C ALA A 145 -14.05 18.30 -11.41
N PRO A 146 -13.55 18.90 -12.51
CA PRO A 146 -14.31 19.84 -13.31
C PRO A 146 -15.38 19.13 -14.17
N ALA A 147 -16.14 19.88 -14.97
CA ALA A 147 -17.26 19.36 -15.77
C ALA A 147 -16.86 18.32 -16.84
N GLN A 148 -15.60 18.27 -17.24
CA GLN A 148 -15.07 17.27 -18.18
C GLN A 148 -14.53 16.01 -17.50
N GLY A 149 -14.65 15.91 -16.17
CA GLY A 149 -13.99 14.88 -15.37
C GLY A 149 -12.51 15.17 -15.15
N GLY A 150 -11.80 14.24 -14.52
CA GLY A 150 -10.38 14.40 -14.22
C GLY A 150 -9.74 13.14 -13.65
N TRP A 151 -8.50 13.27 -13.19
CA TRP A 151 -7.82 12.21 -12.47
C TRP A 151 -6.91 12.77 -11.37
N VAL A 152 -6.66 11.95 -10.34
CA VAL A 152 -5.73 12.21 -9.24
C VAL A 152 -4.85 10.98 -9.06
N ASP A 153 -3.53 11.15 -9.17
CA ASP A 153 -2.53 10.15 -8.79
C ASP A 153 -2.24 10.29 -7.28
N VAL A 154 -2.43 9.21 -6.54
CA VAL A 154 -2.11 9.11 -5.11
C VAL A 154 -1.05 8.04 -4.86
N ILE A 155 -0.21 8.28 -3.84
CA ILE A 155 0.88 7.41 -3.41
C ILE A 155 0.86 7.22 -1.90
N SER A 156 1.31 6.07 -1.42
CA SER A 156 1.55 5.89 0.01
C SER A 156 2.65 6.85 0.49
N ASN A 157 2.49 7.37 1.71
CA ASN A 157 3.54 8.15 2.39
C ASN A 157 4.73 7.29 2.83
N THR A 158 4.62 5.96 2.71
CA THR A 158 5.67 5.00 3.00
C THR A 158 5.98 4.13 1.78
N VAL A 159 7.12 3.44 1.79
CA VAL A 159 7.46 2.50 0.71
C VAL A 159 6.56 1.27 0.81
N GLY A 160 5.76 0.98 -0.20
CA GLY A 160 4.95 -0.23 -0.24
C GLY A 160 3.97 -0.26 -1.40
N ASP A 161 2.90 -1.02 -1.19
CA ASP A 161 1.88 -1.31 -2.21
C ASP A 161 0.57 -0.58 -1.92
N VAL A 162 -0.32 -0.60 -2.92
CA VAL A 162 -1.68 -0.07 -2.81
C VAL A 162 -2.65 -1.10 -3.37
N VAL A 163 -3.78 -1.28 -2.70
CA VAL A 163 -4.90 -2.10 -3.16
C VAL A 163 -6.20 -1.28 -3.13
N SER A 164 -7.10 -1.58 -4.06
CA SER A 164 -8.47 -1.08 -4.04
C SER A 164 -9.38 -2.13 -3.41
N VAL A 165 -10.10 -1.73 -2.37
CA VAL A 165 -11.11 -2.54 -1.68
C VAL A 165 -12.47 -1.95 -2.04
N GLU A 166 -13.36 -2.78 -2.57
CA GLU A 166 -14.76 -2.40 -2.74
C GLU A 166 -15.47 -2.57 -1.40
N VAL A 167 -16.06 -1.49 -0.90
CA VAL A 167 -16.82 -1.48 0.34
C VAL A 167 -18.30 -1.45 0.00
N ASP A 168 -19.06 -2.34 0.64
CA ASP A 168 -20.51 -2.33 0.60
C ASP A 168 -21.10 -2.03 1.98
N ASP A 169 -22.38 -1.63 1.99
CA ASP A 169 -23.12 -1.28 3.20
C ASP A 169 -23.41 -2.46 4.14
N THR A 170 -23.22 -3.69 3.68
CA THR A 170 -23.60 -4.91 4.42
C THR A 170 -22.47 -5.44 5.29
N THR A 171 -21.25 -5.46 4.75
CA THR A 171 -20.07 -6.01 5.41
C THR A 171 -19.27 -4.90 6.08
N GLY A 172 -19.16 -3.73 5.44
CA GLY A 172 -18.29 -2.64 5.87
C GLY A 172 -16.81 -3.05 5.97
N PHE A 173 -15.94 -2.09 6.23
CA PHE A 173 -14.49 -2.35 6.31
C PHE A 173 -13.84 -1.63 7.47
N ARG A 174 -12.78 -2.22 8.03
CA ARG A 174 -11.94 -1.60 9.05
C ARG A 174 -10.50 -1.56 8.59
N LEU A 175 -9.79 -0.51 8.97
CA LEU A 175 -8.38 -0.35 8.66
C LEU A 175 -7.66 0.48 9.70
N THR A 176 -6.35 0.34 9.78
CA THR A 176 -5.53 1.20 10.64
C THR A 176 -5.40 2.58 10.01
N LYS A 177 -5.31 3.63 10.83
CA LYS A 177 -5.22 5.03 10.36
C LYS A 177 -4.08 5.24 9.34
N GLY A 178 -2.94 4.57 9.55
CA GLY A 178 -1.78 4.67 8.67
C GLY A 178 -1.97 4.01 7.31
N ALA A 179 -2.91 3.06 7.19
CA ALA A 179 -3.18 2.34 5.95
C ALA A 179 -4.17 3.08 5.02
N TRP A 180 -4.97 4.01 5.54
CA TRP A 180 -5.94 4.77 4.74
C TRP A 180 -5.23 5.72 3.78
N LEU A 181 -5.46 5.53 2.47
CA LEU A 181 -4.85 6.34 1.42
C LEU A 181 -5.85 7.29 0.78
N ALA A 182 -6.97 6.78 0.30
CA ALA A 182 -8.03 7.54 -0.34
C ALA A 182 -9.33 6.74 -0.38
N ASN A 183 -10.45 7.39 -0.68
CA ASN A 183 -11.73 6.74 -0.90
C ASN A 183 -12.68 7.61 -1.71
N ASP A 184 -13.73 7.00 -2.24
CA ASP A 184 -14.83 7.69 -2.90
C ASP A 184 -15.48 8.71 -1.96
N GLY A 185 -15.98 9.81 -2.52
CA GLY A 185 -16.55 10.92 -1.72
C GLY A 185 -17.77 10.54 -0.87
N ASN A 186 -18.47 9.47 -1.23
CA ASN A 186 -19.65 8.95 -0.53
C ASN A 186 -19.32 7.96 0.60
N LEU A 187 -18.08 7.46 0.67
CA LEU A 187 -17.63 6.67 1.80
C LEU A 187 -17.33 7.57 2.99
N GLU A 188 -17.86 7.18 4.15
CA GLU A 188 -17.58 7.80 5.44
C GLU A 188 -16.50 7.01 6.16
N VAL A 189 -15.41 7.70 6.50
CA VAL A 189 -14.25 7.14 7.18
C VAL A 189 -14.07 7.89 8.49
N GLY A 190 -14.09 7.16 9.60
CA GLY A 190 -13.91 7.77 10.90
C GLY A 190 -13.39 6.75 11.92
N PRO A 191 -12.87 7.21 13.07
CA PRO A 191 -12.41 6.31 14.12
C PRO A 191 -13.51 5.36 14.59
N ASP A 192 -13.16 4.09 14.76
CA ASP A 192 -14.11 3.07 15.20
C ASP A 192 -14.29 3.13 16.72
N ALA A 193 -15.36 3.80 17.16
CA ALA A 193 -15.67 3.93 18.57
C ALA A 193 -15.93 2.58 19.28
N SER A 194 -16.30 1.52 18.53
CA SER A 194 -16.55 0.19 19.10
C SER A 194 -15.26 -0.55 19.50
N LEU A 195 -14.12 -0.15 18.93
CA LEU A 195 -12.80 -0.70 19.21
C LEU A 195 -11.95 0.23 20.09
N ASN A 196 -12.58 1.26 20.66
CA ASN A 196 -11.93 2.15 21.60
C ASN A 196 -11.34 1.40 22.78
N GLY A 197 -10.08 1.66 23.09
CA GLY A 197 -9.39 1.06 24.23
C GLY A 197 -8.86 -0.35 24.00
N MET A 198 -9.28 -1.08 22.94
CA MET A 198 -8.68 -2.37 22.57
C MET A 198 -7.18 -2.27 22.28
N PHE A 199 -6.76 -1.08 21.84
CA PHE A 199 -5.39 -0.75 21.50
C PHE A 199 -4.76 0.27 22.45
N SER A 200 -5.35 0.47 23.64
CA SER A 200 -4.84 1.39 24.65
C SER A 200 -3.38 1.04 25.02
N GLY A 201 -2.46 1.95 24.70
CA GLY A 201 -1.01 1.77 24.91
C GLY A 201 -0.21 1.31 23.69
N SER A 202 -0.84 0.85 22.60
CA SER A 202 -0.12 0.55 21.33
C SER A 202 0.03 1.77 20.42
N GLY A 203 -0.80 2.80 20.62
CA GLY A 203 -0.91 3.93 19.68
C GLY A 203 -1.66 3.61 18.38
N LEU A 204 -2.16 2.37 18.20
CA LEU A 204 -2.93 2.00 17.02
C LEU A 204 -4.32 2.65 17.04
N ILE A 205 -4.63 3.39 15.97
CA ILE A 205 -5.95 3.97 15.74
C ILE A 205 -6.62 3.18 14.63
N VAL A 206 -7.80 2.62 14.92
CA VAL A 206 -8.63 1.91 13.94
C VAL A 206 -9.68 2.85 13.39
N LEU A 207 -9.82 2.86 12.07
CA LEU A 207 -10.87 3.54 11.33
C LEU A 207 -11.90 2.50 10.87
N ARG A 208 -13.17 2.90 10.92
CA ARG A 208 -14.29 2.21 10.31
C ARG A 208 -14.68 2.95 9.04
N VAL A 209 -14.98 2.19 8.00
CA VAL A 209 -15.48 2.66 6.72
C VAL A 209 -16.91 2.16 6.55
N SER A 210 -17.81 3.06 6.18
CA SER A 210 -19.22 2.80 5.92
C SER A 210 -19.69 3.55 4.68
N GLY A 211 -20.76 3.06 4.05
CA GLY A 211 -21.19 3.50 2.73
C GLY A 211 -20.83 2.46 1.68
N GLN A 212 -21.05 2.82 0.42
CA GLN A 212 -20.73 1.99 -0.74
C GLN A 212 -19.72 2.71 -1.63
N GLY A 213 -18.64 2.04 -2.06
CA GLY A 213 -17.67 2.64 -2.98
C GLY A 213 -16.27 2.03 -2.87
N ASN A 214 -15.31 2.64 -3.55
CA ASN A 214 -13.92 2.20 -3.51
C ASN A 214 -13.11 2.87 -2.39
N LEU A 215 -12.37 2.03 -1.66
CA LEU A 215 -11.41 2.40 -0.63
C LEU A 215 -10.00 2.02 -1.11
N LEU A 216 -9.09 2.98 -1.16
CA LEU A 216 -7.67 2.71 -1.36
C LEU A 216 -6.97 2.52 -0.03
N VAL A 217 -6.31 1.38 0.07
CA VAL A 217 -5.54 0.94 1.23
C VAL A 217 -4.09 0.78 0.82
N SER A 218 -3.16 1.28 1.63
CA SER A 218 -1.73 1.14 1.40
C SER A 218 -1.03 0.36 2.51
N SER A 219 0.09 -0.28 2.16
CA SER A 219 0.95 -1.03 3.08
C SER A 219 2.32 -0.38 3.20
N TYR A 220 3.02 -0.65 4.31
CA TYR A 220 4.47 -0.50 4.40
C TYR A 220 5.15 -1.83 4.08
N GLY A 221 5.93 -1.86 3.00
CA GLY A 221 6.41 -3.09 2.37
C GLY A 221 5.32 -3.78 1.53
N ALA A 222 5.52 -5.06 1.24
CA ALA A 222 4.55 -5.85 0.49
C ALA A 222 3.25 -6.06 1.27
N LEU A 223 2.15 -6.10 0.52
CA LEU A 223 0.81 -6.39 0.98
C LEU A 223 0.55 -7.90 0.94
N ASP A 224 -0.10 -8.44 1.97
CA ASP A 224 -0.46 -9.85 2.09
C ASP A 224 -1.94 -9.97 2.47
N VAL A 225 -2.69 -10.86 1.82
CA VAL A 225 -4.14 -11.02 2.04
C VAL A 225 -4.45 -12.46 2.42
N VAL A 226 -5.18 -12.63 3.52
CA VAL A 226 -5.64 -13.92 4.00
C VAL A 226 -7.16 -13.92 4.09
N SER A 227 -7.79 -14.79 3.31
CA SER A 227 -9.23 -15.06 3.38
C SER A 227 -9.51 -16.12 4.45
N LEU A 228 -10.24 -15.76 5.50
CA LEU A 228 -10.63 -16.66 6.57
C LEU A 228 -12.04 -17.19 6.34
N LYS A 229 -12.21 -18.52 6.36
CA LYS A 229 -13.56 -19.11 6.46
C LYS A 229 -14.10 -18.99 7.88
N ALA A 230 -15.39 -19.26 8.04
CA ALA A 230 -16.03 -19.28 9.35
C ALA A 230 -15.29 -20.24 10.31
N GLY A 231 -14.82 -19.71 11.44
CA GLY A 231 -14.08 -20.46 12.46
C GLY A 231 -12.56 -20.58 12.23
N GLU A 232 -12.06 -20.28 11.03
CA GLU A 232 -10.61 -20.20 10.76
C GLU A 232 -10.05 -18.91 11.37
N GLY A 233 -8.81 -18.95 11.86
CA GLY A 233 -8.19 -17.80 12.51
C GLY A 233 -6.70 -17.97 12.76
N PHE A 234 -6.05 -16.85 13.08
CA PHE A 234 -4.63 -16.78 13.41
C PHE A 234 -4.34 -15.60 14.34
N THR A 235 -3.16 -15.63 14.94
CA THR A 235 -2.64 -14.52 15.76
C THR A 235 -1.67 -13.70 14.92
N LEU A 236 -1.81 -12.38 14.94
CA LEU A 236 -0.99 -11.42 14.21
C LEU A 236 -0.39 -10.36 15.15
N ASP A 237 0.85 -9.94 14.90
CA ASP A 237 1.41 -8.75 15.54
C ASP A 237 0.67 -7.49 15.09
N THR A 238 0.27 -6.64 16.04
CA THR A 238 -0.53 -5.45 15.77
C THR A 238 0.09 -4.45 14.78
N GLY A 239 1.42 -4.38 14.69
CA GLY A 239 2.13 -3.50 13.74
C GLY A 239 2.02 -3.95 12.28
N HIS A 240 1.62 -5.20 12.04
CA HIS A 240 1.46 -5.78 10.71
C HIS A 240 0.00 -5.74 10.20
N LEU A 241 -0.95 -5.33 11.02
CA LEU A 241 -2.36 -5.24 10.65
C LEU A 241 -2.63 -3.98 9.79
N VAL A 242 -3.21 -4.18 8.60
CA VAL A 242 -3.53 -3.09 7.67
C VAL A 242 -5.04 -2.83 7.67
N GLY A 243 -5.84 -3.85 7.35
CA GLY A 243 -7.29 -3.74 7.29
C GLY A 243 -7.98 -5.10 7.25
N TRP A 244 -9.28 -5.15 7.50
CA TRP A 244 -10.06 -6.38 7.52
C TRP A 244 -11.55 -6.08 7.34
N GLU A 245 -12.29 -7.05 6.81
CA GLU A 245 -13.74 -6.99 6.73
C GLU A 245 -14.38 -6.97 8.12
N SER A 246 -15.48 -6.23 8.29
CA SER A 246 -16.04 -6.04 9.64
C SER A 246 -16.64 -7.31 10.26
N SER A 247 -16.86 -8.36 9.46
CA SER A 247 -17.30 -9.70 9.88
C SER A 247 -16.21 -10.50 10.60
N VAL A 248 -14.93 -10.18 10.39
CA VAL A 248 -13.82 -10.83 11.08
C VAL A 248 -13.81 -10.38 12.56
N GLN A 249 -13.90 -11.35 13.45
CA GLN A 249 -13.81 -11.13 14.88
C GLN A 249 -12.36 -10.85 15.27
N MET A 250 -12.15 -9.85 16.12
CA MET A 250 -10.81 -9.44 16.55
C MET A 250 -10.73 -9.32 18.07
N ARG A 251 -9.65 -9.84 18.65
CA ARG A 251 -9.34 -9.69 20.08
C ARG A 251 -7.87 -9.37 20.31
N THR A 252 -7.60 -8.24 20.96
CA THR A 252 -6.23 -7.86 21.35
C THR A 252 -5.79 -8.59 22.62
N ARG A 253 -4.55 -9.07 22.66
CA ARG A 253 -3.92 -9.72 23.81
C ARG A 253 -2.45 -9.28 23.93
N LYS A 254 -1.88 -9.37 25.13
CA LYS A 254 -0.43 -9.27 25.31
C LYS A 254 0.22 -10.59 24.88
N SER A 255 1.27 -10.51 24.08
CA SER A 255 2.11 -11.65 23.66
C SER A 255 2.85 -12.22 24.87
N ALA A 256 2.18 -13.12 25.61
CA ALA A 256 2.65 -13.66 26.89
C ALA A 256 2.94 -12.56 27.95
N GLY A 257 3.33 -12.97 29.17
CA GLY A 257 3.48 -12.06 30.32
C GLY A 257 4.40 -10.86 30.07
N ILE A 258 4.25 -9.79 30.85
CA ILE A 258 4.97 -8.50 30.72
C ILE A 258 6.49 -8.66 30.51
N LEU A 259 7.11 -9.66 31.16
CA LEU A 259 8.54 -9.97 31.04
C LEU A 259 8.95 -10.56 29.68
N ASN A 260 8.05 -11.28 29.00
CA ASN A 260 8.29 -11.88 27.69
C ASN A 260 8.01 -10.89 26.56
N SER A 261 7.03 -9.99 26.70
CA SER A 261 6.78 -8.92 25.73
C SER A 261 7.94 -7.93 25.65
N LEU A 262 8.57 -7.59 26.78
CA LEU A 262 9.77 -6.74 26.81
C LEU A 262 11.01 -7.41 26.19
N LYS A 263 11.11 -8.74 26.25
CA LYS A 263 12.23 -9.51 25.69
C LYS A 263 12.05 -9.89 24.23
N SER A 264 10.81 -10.13 23.79
CA SER A 264 10.48 -10.47 22.40
C SER A 264 10.41 -9.23 21.51
N GLY A 265 10.15 -8.04 22.07
CA GLY A 265 9.88 -6.83 21.30
C GLY A 265 8.45 -6.80 20.71
N GLU A 266 7.73 -7.91 20.78
CA GLU A 266 6.33 -8.02 20.42
C GLU A 266 5.53 -7.60 21.65
N GLY A 267 4.84 -6.46 21.60
CA GLY A 267 4.10 -5.92 22.75
C GLY A 267 2.65 -6.43 22.83
N LEU A 268 1.93 -6.29 21.71
CA LEU A 268 0.51 -6.60 21.58
C LEU A 268 0.27 -7.36 20.29
N VAL A 269 -0.55 -8.41 20.39
CA VAL A 269 -1.00 -9.22 19.27
C VAL A 269 -2.52 -9.16 19.18
N VAL A 270 -3.05 -9.47 18.00
CA VAL A 270 -4.48 -9.64 17.75
C VAL A 270 -4.76 -11.07 17.32
N ASP A 271 -5.76 -11.69 17.92
CA ASP A 271 -6.34 -12.92 17.39
C ASP A 271 -7.49 -12.52 16.45
N LEU A 272 -7.44 -13.05 15.23
CA LEU A 272 -8.42 -12.81 14.18
C LEU A 272 -9.14 -14.11 13.85
N GLN A 273 -10.47 -14.06 13.71
CA GLN A 273 -11.28 -15.23 13.35
C GLN A 273 -12.37 -14.85 12.34
N GLY A 274 -12.46 -15.62 11.26
CA GLY A 274 -13.37 -15.38 10.15
C GLY A 274 -14.86 -15.65 10.46
N PRO A 275 -15.74 -15.38 9.48
CA PRO A 275 -15.40 -15.24 8.06
C PRO A 275 -14.97 -13.82 7.63
N GLY A 276 -14.10 -13.75 6.63
CA GLY A 276 -13.77 -12.53 5.89
C GLY A 276 -12.29 -12.37 5.57
N ASP A 277 -11.96 -11.33 4.82
CA ASP A 277 -10.59 -11.04 4.40
C ASP A 277 -9.83 -10.18 5.42
N VAL A 278 -8.55 -10.49 5.61
CA VAL A 278 -7.58 -9.73 6.40
C VAL A 278 -6.41 -9.31 5.52
N ILE A 279 -6.11 -8.02 5.53
CA ILE A 279 -4.97 -7.40 4.85
C ILE A 279 -3.87 -7.11 5.87
N MET A 280 -2.66 -7.52 5.52
CA MET A 280 -1.45 -7.40 6.33
C MET A 280 -0.32 -6.77 5.52
N GLN A 281 0.72 -6.34 6.23
CA GLN A 281 1.93 -5.79 5.63
C GLN A 281 3.17 -6.53 6.10
N THR A 282 4.23 -6.54 5.30
CA THR A 282 5.48 -7.26 5.62
C THR A 282 6.47 -6.45 6.46
N ARG A 283 6.27 -5.15 6.61
CA ARG A 283 7.15 -4.27 7.39
C ARG A 283 6.34 -3.46 8.39
N VAL A 284 6.94 -3.15 9.53
CA VAL A 284 6.38 -2.25 10.53
C VAL A 284 7.21 -0.98 10.56
N PHE A 285 6.55 0.17 10.53
CA PHE A 285 7.21 1.44 10.72
C PHE A 285 7.46 1.63 12.22
N SER A 286 8.69 1.35 12.67
CA SER A 286 9.12 1.70 14.02
C SER A 286 9.77 3.08 13.97
N PRO A 287 9.19 4.12 14.62
CA PRO A 287 9.96 5.32 14.91
C PRO A 287 11.04 4.91 15.92
N VAL A 288 12.28 4.78 15.43
CA VAL A 288 13.48 4.70 16.27
C VAL A 288 13.71 6.02 17.00
#